data_AF-A0A3L7MMG7-F1
#
_entry.id   AF-A0A3L7MMG7-F1
#
_cell.length_a   1.000
_cell.length_b   1.000
_cell.length_c   1.000
_cell.angle_alpha   90.00
_cell.angle_beta   90.00
_cell.angle_gamma   90.00
#
_symmetry.space_group_name_H-M   'P 1'
#
loop_
_entity.id
_entity.type
_entity.pdbx_description
1 polymer ?
#
loop_
_entity_poly.entity_id
_entity_poly.type
_entity_poly.pdbx_seq_one_letter_code
_entity_poly.pdbx_strand_id
1 'polypeptide(L)'
;TGCGAVKVACDLATADAPTVAALGLENLPYLLEPLRESVRMETTTVADRTSHNAVFVDRVAELNVRNVMRTIKARSFTLQSMLDAGDIIMVGAMYDVKTGIVTFLDAPDELAVAAASSGTGRARL
;
A
#
# COMPACT_ATOMS: atom_id res chain seq x y z
N THR A 1 -0.65 9.77 -5.60
CA THR A 1 -0.74 9.37 -7.00
C THR A 1 0.48 9.90 -7.74
N GLY A 2 0.89 9.23 -8.82
CA GLY A 2 2.05 9.66 -9.62
C GLY A 2 3.44 9.33 -9.06
N CYS A 3 3.57 8.29 -8.23
CA CYS A 3 4.86 7.88 -7.66
C CYS A 3 5.85 7.40 -8.75
N GLY A 4 7.03 8.03 -8.83
CA GLY A 4 8.06 7.69 -9.82
C GLY A 4 8.60 6.27 -9.68
N ALA A 5 8.82 5.78 -8.45
CA ALA A 5 9.29 4.42 -8.22
C ALA A 5 8.26 3.37 -8.67
N VAL A 6 6.97 3.62 -8.44
CA VAL A 6 5.88 2.73 -8.90
C VAL A 6 5.84 2.70 -10.42
N LYS A 7 6.01 3.84 -11.09
CA LYS A 7 6.10 3.92 -12.56
C LYS A 7 7.25 3.06 -13.11
N VAL A 8 8.44 3.22 -12.55
CA VAL A 8 9.61 2.41 -12.94
C VAL A 8 9.34 0.93 -12.70
N ALA A 9 8.72 0.56 -11.57
CA ALA A 9 8.34 -0.82 -11.30
C ALA A 9 7.31 -1.38 -12.30
N CYS A 10 6.37 -0.55 -12.76
CA CYS A 10 5.39 -0.92 -13.79
C CYS A 10 6.08 -1.23 -15.12
N ASP A 11 7.04 -0.39 -15.54
CA ASP A 11 7.75 -0.56 -16.82
C ASP A 11 8.76 -1.70 -16.78
N LEU A 12 9.38 -1.94 -15.61
CA LEU A 12 10.41 -2.97 -15.41
C LEU A 12 9.87 -4.24 -14.73
N ALA A 13 8.55 -4.42 -14.71
CA ALA A 13 7.90 -5.51 -13.99
C ALA A 13 8.35 -6.90 -14.46
N THR A 14 8.63 -7.02 -15.77
CA THR A 14 9.08 -8.25 -16.42
C THR A 14 10.59 -8.32 -16.61
N ALA A 15 11.32 -7.23 -16.33
CA ALA A 15 12.77 -7.23 -16.38
C ALA A 15 13.32 -7.97 -15.16
N ASP A 16 14.27 -8.88 -15.38
CA ASP A 16 14.93 -9.59 -14.29
C ASP A 16 15.90 -8.67 -13.53
N ALA A 17 16.34 -9.10 -12.34
CA ALA A 17 17.28 -8.31 -11.53
C ALA A 17 18.61 -8.02 -12.27
N PRO A 18 19.21 -8.97 -13.03
CA PRO A 18 20.37 -8.69 -13.86
C PRO A 18 20.14 -7.58 -14.90
N THR A 19 18.98 -7.56 -15.58
CA THR A 19 18.66 -6.51 -16.57
C THR A 19 18.60 -5.13 -15.93
N VAL A 20 18.04 -5.02 -14.72
CA VAL A 20 17.99 -3.74 -14.00
C VAL A 20 19.39 -3.33 -13.51
N ALA A 21 20.20 -4.28 -13.03
CA ALA A 21 21.57 -4.00 -12.62
C ALA A 21 22.45 -3.55 -13.79
N ALA A 22 22.25 -4.11 -14.99
CA ALA A 22 22.97 -3.75 -16.21
C ALA A 22 22.75 -2.28 -16.65
N LEU A 23 21.71 -1.61 -16.13
CA LEU A 23 21.50 -0.17 -16.31
C LEU A 23 22.36 0.70 -15.37
N GLY A 24 23.29 0.10 -14.60
CA GLY A 24 24.11 0.78 -13.59
C GLY A 24 23.36 1.05 -12.28
N LEU A 25 22.24 0.35 -12.04
CA LEU A 25 21.31 0.59 -10.93
C LEU A 25 21.39 -0.55 -9.90
N GLU A 26 22.58 -0.88 -9.41
CA GLU A 26 22.88 -2.10 -8.63
C GLU A 26 21.99 -2.30 -7.39
N ASN A 27 21.64 -1.22 -6.68
CA ASN A 27 20.82 -1.28 -5.47
C ASN A 27 19.31 -1.15 -5.74
N LEU A 28 18.93 -0.75 -6.95
CA LEU A 28 17.54 -0.50 -7.30
C LEU A 28 16.65 -1.75 -7.26
N PRO A 29 17.11 -2.96 -7.66
CA PRO A 29 16.30 -4.18 -7.59
C PRO A 29 15.69 -4.44 -6.21
N TYR A 30 16.43 -4.20 -5.13
CA TYR A 30 15.94 -4.39 -3.76
C TYR A 30 14.79 -3.44 -3.40
N LEU A 31 14.81 -2.23 -3.94
CA LEU A 31 13.74 -1.25 -3.75
C LEU A 31 12.52 -1.56 -4.62
N LEU A 32 12.74 -2.16 -5.79
CA LEU A 32 11.67 -2.53 -6.72
C LEU A 32 10.97 -3.83 -6.34
N GLU A 33 11.58 -4.70 -5.53
CA GLU A 33 11.02 -6.02 -5.26
C GLU A 33 9.62 -6.00 -4.59
N PRO A 34 9.36 -5.19 -3.55
CA PRO A 34 8.00 -5.02 -3.02
C PRO A 34 7.02 -4.41 -4.03
N LEU A 35 7.52 -3.54 -4.91
CA LEU A 35 6.71 -2.91 -5.95
C LEU A 35 6.36 -3.89 -7.08
N ARG A 36 7.28 -4.76 -7.49
CA ARG A 36 7.06 -5.82 -8.48
C ARG A 36 5.97 -6.78 -8.01
N GLU A 37 5.95 -7.11 -6.72
CA GLU A 37 4.84 -7.90 -6.15
C GLU A 37 3.51 -7.17 -6.31
N SER A 38 3.47 -5.88 -5.98
CA SER A 38 2.27 -5.05 -6.12
C SER A 38 1.82 -4.93 -7.59
N VAL A 39 2.76 -4.88 -8.53
CA VAL A 39 2.47 -4.94 -9.96
C VAL A 39 1.84 -6.28 -10.34
N ARG A 40 2.38 -7.42 -9.86
CA ARG A 40 1.81 -8.75 -10.13
C ARG A 40 0.41 -8.93 -9.53
N MET A 41 0.17 -8.38 -8.34
CA MET A 41 -1.12 -8.45 -7.66
C MET A 41 -2.21 -7.65 -8.38
N GLU A 42 -1.85 -6.58 -9.09
CA GLU A 42 -2.81 -5.86 -9.92
C GLU A 42 -3.18 -6.75 -11.11
N THR A 43 -4.41 -7.22 -11.15
CA THR A 43 -4.93 -8.08 -12.24
C THR A 43 -6.14 -7.48 -12.94
N THR A 44 -6.66 -6.36 -12.43
CA THR A 44 -7.82 -5.67 -12.99
C THR A 44 -7.48 -5.00 -14.32
N THR A 45 -6.26 -4.49 -14.47
CA THR A 45 -5.81 -3.86 -15.71
C THR A 45 -5.22 -4.91 -16.64
N VAL A 46 -5.94 -5.26 -17.69
CA VAL A 46 -5.54 -6.33 -18.64
C VAL A 46 -4.70 -5.83 -19.82
N ALA A 47 -4.78 -4.53 -20.15
CA ALA A 47 -4.08 -3.91 -21.27
C ALA A 47 -3.40 -2.61 -20.84
N ASP A 48 -2.35 -2.22 -21.56
CA ASP A 48 -1.54 -1.02 -21.27
C ASP A 48 -1.07 -0.96 -19.80
N ARG A 49 -0.34 -2.00 -19.39
CA ARG A 49 0.25 -2.11 -18.05
C ARG A 49 1.60 -1.40 -18.00
N THR A 50 1.62 -0.12 -18.37
CA THR A 50 2.83 0.72 -18.45
C THR A 50 2.70 1.97 -17.58
N SER A 51 3.79 2.69 -17.37
CA SER A 51 3.81 3.95 -16.61
C SER A 51 3.02 5.10 -17.24
N HIS A 52 2.63 4.95 -18.51
CA HIS A 52 1.76 5.89 -19.22
C HIS A 52 0.29 5.75 -18.81
N ASN A 53 -0.11 4.59 -18.30
CA ASN A 53 -1.45 4.36 -17.77
C ASN A 53 -1.53 4.78 -16.31
N ALA A 54 -1.94 6.03 -16.06
CA ALA A 54 -2.03 6.57 -14.70
C ALA A 54 -2.96 5.77 -13.78
N VAL A 55 -4.05 5.22 -14.31
CA VAL A 55 -5.00 4.41 -13.53
C VAL A 55 -4.35 3.12 -13.04
N PHE A 56 -3.60 2.45 -13.92
CA PHE A 56 -2.82 1.27 -13.56
C PHE A 56 -1.77 1.59 -12.49
N VAL A 57 -0.98 2.64 -12.70
CA VAL A 57 0.06 3.06 -11.77
C VAL A 57 -0.53 3.38 -10.39
N ASP A 58 -1.66 4.08 -10.32
CA ASP A 58 -2.28 4.44 -9.05
C ASP A 58 -2.89 3.22 -8.35
N ARG A 59 -3.43 2.24 -9.09
CA ARG A 59 -3.87 0.94 -8.52
C ARG A 59 -2.71 0.13 -7.95
N VAL A 60 -1.58 0.06 -8.67
CA VAL A 60 -0.37 -0.59 -8.18
C VAL A 60 0.14 0.11 -6.92
N ALA A 61 0.10 1.45 -6.89
CA ALA A 61 0.51 2.23 -5.72
C ALA A 61 -0.38 1.94 -4.50
N GLU A 62 -1.71 1.85 -4.69
CA GLU A 62 -2.64 1.46 -3.63
C GLU A 62 -2.35 0.04 -3.12
N LEU A 63 -2.17 -0.94 -4.02
CA LEU A 63 -1.83 -2.31 -3.66
C LEU A 63 -0.52 -2.37 -2.88
N ASN A 64 0.46 -1.55 -3.26
CA ASN A 64 1.72 -1.43 -2.52
C ASN A 64 1.51 -0.90 -1.10
N VAL A 65 0.68 0.13 -0.90
CA VAL A 65 0.35 0.62 0.44
C VAL A 65 -0.25 -0.51 1.28
N ARG A 66 -1.23 -1.24 0.75
CA ARG A 66 -1.85 -2.38 1.44
C ARG A 66 -0.85 -3.50 1.75
N ASN A 67 0.05 -3.81 0.81
CA ASN A 67 1.05 -4.85 0.99
C ASN A 67 2.12 -4.46 2.04
N VAL A 68 2.55 -3.20 2.04
CA VAL A 68 3.47 -2.68 3.05
C VAL A 68 2.83 -2.70 4.43
N MET A 69 1.56 -2.28 4.57
CA MET A 69 0.84 -2.39 5.85
C MET A 69 0.80 -3.83 6.35
N ARG A 70 0.45 -4.80 5.49
CA ARG A 70 0.46 -6.23 5.83
C ARG A 70 1.86 -6.70 6.26
N THR A 71 2.90 -6.27 5.55
CA THR A 71 4.29 -6.64 5.83
C THR A 71 4.76 -6.09 7.16
N ILE A 72 4.42 -4.84 7.49
CA ILE A 72 4.77 -4.22 8.79
C ILE A 72 4.13 -5.00 9.93
N LYS A 73 2.82 -5.31 9.83
CA LYS A 73 2.11 -6.14 10.82
C LYS A 73 2.77 -7.51 10.99
N ALA A 74 3.04 -8.21 9.88
CA ALA A 74 3.59 -9.56 9.92
C ALA A 74 5.05 -9.64 10.40
N ARG A 75 5.85 -8.58 10.22
CA ARG A 75 7.30 -8.61 10.52
C ARG A 75 7.69 -7.90 11.82
N SER A 76 6.78 -7.14 12.43
CA SER A 76 7.07 -6.40 13.67
C SER A 76 6.21 -6.90 14.82
N PHE A 77 6.79 -7.76 15.66
CA PHE A 77 6.12 -8.25 16.88
C PHE A 77 5.68 -7.11 17.79
N THR A 78 6.50 -6.07 17.93
CA THR A 78 6.18 -4.89 18.74
C THR A 78 4.94 -4.17 18.20
N LEU A 79 4.91 -3.81 16.91
CA LEU A 79 3.78 -3.09 16.34
C LEU A 79 2.52 -3.96 16.33
N GLN A 80 2.65 -5.26 16.07
CA GLN A 80 1.53 -6.20 16.17
C GLN A 80 0.95 -6.23 17.58
N SER A 81 1.80 -6.31 18.62
CA SER A 81 1.34 -6.32 20.01
C SER A 81 0.61 -5.02 20.39
N MET A 82 1.10 -3.88 19.91
CA MET A 82 0.46 -2.57 20.15
C MET A 82 -0.88 -2.42 19.39
N LEU A 83 -0.99 -3.00 18.18
CA LEU A 83 -2.25 -3.06 17.45
C LEU A 83 -3.27 -3.95 18.18
N ASP A 84 -2.85 -5.14 18.62
CA ASP A 84 -3.71 -6.10 19.33
C ASP A 84 -4.18 -5.56 20.69
N ALA A 85 -3.33 -4.77 21.35
CA ALA A 85 -3.68 -4.06 22.59
C ALA A 85 -4.59 -2.84 22.37
N GLY A 86 -4.75 -2.38 21.12
CA GLY A 86 -5.49 -1.16 20.79
C GLY A 86 -4.76 0.14 21.14
N ASP A 87 -3.46 0.08 21.46
CA ASP A 87 -2.63 1.26 21.77
C ASP A 87 -2.40 2.14 20.54
N ILE A 88 -2.40 1.52 19.34
CA ILE A 88 -2.27 2.20 18.05
C ILE A 88 -3.24 1.62 17.04
N ILE A 89 -3.55 2.41 16.00
CA ILE A 89 -4.21 1.94 14.78
C ILE A 89 -3.28 2.13 13.58
N MET A 90 -3.45 1.30 12.55
CA MET A 90 -2.71 1.42 11.29
C MET A 90 -3.68 1.70 10.15
N VAL A 91 -3.48 2.82 9.47
CA VAL A 91 -4.32 3.28 8.35
C VAL A 91 -3.44 3.52 7.12
N GLY A 92 -3.88 3.03 5.96
CA GLY A 92 -3.25 3.30 4.68
C GLY A 92 -3.83 4.56 4.05
N ALA A 93 -3.05 5.25 3.23
CA ALA A 93 -3.56 6.43 2.53
C ALA A 93 -2.88 6.62 1.18
N MET A 94 -3.62 7.19 0.25
CA MET A 94 -3.15 7.67 -1.04
C MET A 94 -3.18 9.20 -1.02
N TYR A 95 -2.01 9.83 -1.19
CA TYR A 95 -1.89 11.28 -1.32
C TYR A 95 -1.80 11.68 -2.79
N ASP A 96 -2.74 12.48 -3.29
CA ASP A 96 -2.71 13.03 -4.64
C ASP A 96 -1.89 14.31 -4.69
N VAL A 97 -0.72 14.25 -5.33
CA VAL A 97 0.23 15.37 -5.43
C VAL A 97 -0.29 16.53 -6.28
N LYS A 98 -1.29 16.31 -7.14
CA LYS A 98 -1.84 17.35 -8.01
C LYS A 98 -2.88 18.20 -7.28
N THR A 99 -3.66 17.57 -6.40
CA THR A 99 -4.80 18.20 -5.73
C THR A 99 -4.55 18.47 -4.24
N GLY A 100 -3.57 17.80 -3.64
CA GLY A 100 -3.32 17.81 -2.20
C GLY A 100 -4.29 16.95 -1.39
N ILE A 101 -5.19 16.21 -2.05
CA ILE A 101 -6.21 15.40 -1.38
C ILE A 101 -5.59 14.09 -0.87
N VAL A 102 -5.96 13.70 0.34
CA VAL A 102 -5.64 12.39 0.92
C VAL A 102 -6.90 11.52 0.89
N THR A 103 -6.78 10.33 0.29
CA THR A 103 -7.80 9.29 0.36
C THR A 103 -7.31 8.19 1.29
N PHE A 104 -7.98 7.99 2.40
CA PHE A 104 -7.68 6.89 3.32
C PHE A 104 -8.19 5.57 2.72
N LEU A 105 -7.33 4.55 2.73
CA LEU A 105 -7.63 3.19 2.34
C LEU A 105 -8.03 2.48 3.63
N ASP A 106 -9.31 2.14 3.75
CA ASP A 106 -10.00 1.78 4.99
C ASP A 106 -9.13 1.12 6.08
N ALA A 107 -9.32 1.60 7.32
CA ALA A 107 -8.83 0.93 8.50
C ALA A 107 -9.46 -0.47 8.60
N PRO A 108 -8.75 -1.48 9.14
CA PRO A 108 -9.37 -2.77 9.42
C PRO A 108 -10.66 -2.57 10.24
N ASP A 109 -11.63 -3.45 10.03
CA ASP A 109 -13.00 -3.48 10.60
C ASP A 109 -13.15 -3.19 12.11
N GLU A 110 -12.05 -3.06 12.85
CA GLU A 110 -11.98 -2.76 14.28
C GLU A 110 -12.49 -1.36 14.65
N LEU A 111 -12.36 -0.36 13.77
CA LEU A 111 -12.93 0.98 14.02
C LEU A 111 -14.47 1.01 13.91
N ALA A 112 -15.08 0.11 13.13
CA ALA A 112 -16.52 -0.02 13.07
C ALA A 112 -17.09 -0.65 14.36
N VAL A 113 -16.34 -1.59 14.98
CA VAL A 113 -16.72 -2.22 16.25
C VAL A 113 -16.54 -1.27 17.45
N ALA A 114 -15.49 -0.44 17.46
CA ALA A 114 -15.29 0.58 18.50
C ALA A 114 -16.36 1.69 18.46
N ALA A 115 -16.79 2.11 17.26
CA ALA A 115 -17.88 3.07 17.11
C ALA A 115 -19.24 2.49 17.52
N ALA A 116 -19.48 1.19 17.30
CA ALA A 116 -20.75 0.53 17.67
C ALA A 116 -20.88 0.20 19.17
N SER A 117 -19.77 0.02 19.89
CA SER A 117 -19.77 -0.38 21.30
C SER A 117 -19.85 0.79 22.30
N SER A 118 -19.70 2.04 21.85
CA SER A 118 -19.76 3.24 22.69
C SER A 118 -21.18 3.83 22.88
N GLY A 119 -22.22 3.22 22.28
CA GLY A 119 -23.59 3.75 22.25
C GLY A 119 -24.56 3.30 23.35
N THR A 120 -24.18 2.44 24.29
CA THR A 120 -25.15 1.90 25.28
C THR A 120 -24.69 2.09 26.73
N GLY A 121 -24.75 3.33 27.21
CA GLY A 121 -24.39 3.71 28.58
C GLY A 121 -25.45 4.57 29.27
N ARG A 122 -26.41 3.91 29.93
CA ARG A 122 -27.21 4.35 31.10
C ARG A 122 -27.99 5.68 31.01
N ALA A 123 -29.30 5.56 30.79
CA ALA A 123 -30.28 6.35 31.54
C ALA A 123 -30.59 5.60 32.86
N ARG A 124 -30.09 6.10 33.99
CA ARG A 124 -30.60 5.78 35.32
C ARG A 124 -31.75 6.74 35.63
N LEU A 125 -32.93 6.18 35.92
CA LEU A 125 -33.84 6.71 36.94
C LEU A 125 -33.67 5.84 38.17
#